data_AF-E8RP16-F1
#
_entry.id   AF-E8RP16-F1
#
_cell.length_a   1.000
_cell.length_b   1.000
_cell.length_c   1.000
_cell.angle_alpha   90.00
_cell.angle_beta   90.00
_cell.angle_gamma   90.00
#
_symmetry.space_group_name_H-M   'P 1'
#
loop_
_entity.id
_entity.type
_entity.pdbx_description
1 polymer ?
#
loop_
_entity_poly.entity_id
_entity_poly.type
_entity_poly.pdbx_seq_one_letter_code
_entity_poly.pdbx_strand_id
1 'polypeptide(L)'
;MRLLSLCLASASLLAPGMALAAPFTPLTIFQHAAMPVQVLILGLLAATAAAIAVCIRKLLQGPSLAGSSAFLKGLRLGGPLAGLVGAAFGTLNMTIGLANVKTVPPVAVLAPGWAEIASLILLGLITGSVAVIAHWAVEARIDRAVLGE
;
A
#
# COMPACT_ATOMS: atom_id res chain seq x y z
N MET A 1 26.84 10.21 -29.19
CA MET A 1 25.46 10.74 -29.23
C MET A 1 24.36 9.67 -29.36
N ARG A 2 24.62 8.44 -29.84
CA ARG A 2 23.60 7.36 -29.93
C ARG A 2 23.26 6.66 -28.60
N LEU A 3 24.13 6.72 -27.60
CA LEU A 3 23.92 6.08 -26.29
C LEU A 3 22.94 6.82 -25.38
N LEU A 4 22.81 8.15 -25.53
CA LEU A 4 21.86 8.94 -24.72
C LEU A 4 20.41 8.75 -25.17
N SER A 5 20.18 8.41 -26.45
CA SER A 5 18.84 8.16 -27.01
C SER A 5 18.23 6.83 -26.54
N LEU A 6 19.05 5.86 -26.11
CA LEU A 6 18.59 4.57 -25.60
C LEU A 6 18.08 4.63 -24.15
N CYS A 7 18.58 5.58 -23.33
CA CYS A 7 18.13 5.73 -21.96
C CYS A 7 16.78 6.48 -21.82
N LEU A 8 16.37 7.28 -22.80
CA LEU A 8 15.04 7.90 -22.80
C LEU A 8 13.94 6.95 -23.31
N ALA A 9 14.28 5.97 -24.15
CA ALA A 9 13.31 5.01 -24.68
C ALA A 9 12.85 3.98 -23.64
N SER A 10 13.65 3.72 -22.60
CA SER A 10 13.30 2.81 -21.50
C SER A 10 12.40 3.44 -20.44
N ALA A 11 12.34 4.78 -20.34
CA ALA A 11 11.44 5.47 -19.42
C ALA A 11 9.97 5.43 -19.90
N SER A 12 9.74 5.37 -21.21
CA SER A 12 8.40 5.28 -21.80
C SER A 12 7.77 3.88 -21.71
N LEU A 13 8.53 2.85 -21.36
CA LEU A 13 8.00 1.48 -21.16
C LEU A 13 7.44 1.26 -19.74
N LEU A 14 7.60 2.23 -18.83
CA LEU A 14 7.08 2.19 -17.46
C LEU A 14 5.79 3.00 -17.27
N ALA A 15 5.32 3.69 -18.31
CA ALA A 15 4.05 4.41 -18.29
C ALA A 15 3.00 3.59 -19.06
N PRO A 16 1.90 3.12 -18.42
CA PRO A 16 0.80 2.53 -19.16
C PRO A 16 0.20 3.61 -20.08
N GLY A 17 0.53 3.51 -21.37
CA GLY A 17 -0.04 4.33 -22.42
C GLY A 17 -1.48 3.91 -22.67
N MET A 18 -2.44 4.53 -21.99
CA MET A 18 -3.83 4.57 -22.42
C MET A 18 -4.51 5.88 -21.93
N ALA A 19 -4.81 6.72 -22.92
CA ALA A 19 -5.77 7.84 -22.93
C ALA A 19 -5.46 9.13 -22.14
N LEU A 20 -5.27 10.22 -22.88
CA LEU A 20 -5.30 11.64 -22.46
C LEU A 20 -6.73 12.07 -22.04
N ALA A 21 -7.26 11.44 -21.00
CA ALA A 21 -8.25 12.06 -20.12
C ALA A 21 -7.49 12.88 -19.05
N ALA A 22 -8.15 13.82 -18.36
CA ALA A 22 -7.55 14.56 -17.25
C ALA A 22 -6.78 13.59 -16.32
N PRO A 23 -5.59 13.95 -15.80
CA PRO A 23 -4.71 12.97 -15.16
C PRO A 23 -5.43 12.27 -14.01
N PHE A 24 -5.76 11.00 -14.20
CA PHE A 24 -6.28 10.17 -13.13
C PHE A 24 -5.08 9.78 -12.25
N THR A 25 -4.94 10.46 -11.11
CA THR A 25 -3.78 10.37 -10.22
C THR A 25 -4.14 9.64 -8.93
N PRO A 26 -3.13 9.17 -8.15
CA PRO A 26 -3.39 8.64 -6.81
C PRO A 26 -4.17 9.60 -5.90
N LEU A 27 -3.98 10.92 -6.07
CA LEU A 27 -4.72 11.92 -5.31
C LEU A 27 -6.20 11.94 -5.69
N THR A 28 -6.52 11.85 -6.98
CA THR A 28 -7.92 11.81 -7.43
C THR A 28 -8.60 10.50 -7.00
N ILE A 29 -7.88 9.37 -6.98
CA ILE A 29 -8.41 8.09 -6.43
C ILE A 29 -8.83 8.28 -4.97
N PHE A 30 -7.97 8.89 -4.15
CA PHE A 30 -8.28 9.14 -2.73
C PHE A 30 -9.51 10.06 -2.56
N GLN A 31 -9.61 11.12 -3.37
CA GLN A 31 -10.72 12.07 -3.29
C GLN A 31 -12.06 11.45 -3.71
N HIS A 32 -12.05 10.48 -4.63
CA HIS A 32 -13.25 9.77 -5.09
C HIS A 32 -13.65 8.60 -4.18
N ALA A 33 -12.76 8.14 -3.31
CA ALA A 33 -13.02 7.02 -2.42
C ALA A 33 -14.11 7.33 -1.39
N ALA A 34 -14.86 6.31 -0.99
CA ALA A 34 -15.85 6.44 0.07
C ALA A 34 -15.19 6.81 1.41
N MET A 35 -15.90 7.51 2.30
CA MET A 35 -15.34 7.97 3.58
C MET A 35 -14.68 6.84 4.41
N PRO A 36 -15.27 5.62 4.55
CA PRO A 36 -14.59 4.51 5.23
C PRO A 36 -13.28 4.08 4.55
N VAL A 37 -13.21 4.18 3.21
CA VAL A 37 -12.02 3.82 2.44
C VAL A 37 -10.93 4.88 2.58
N GLN A 38 -11.29 6.17 2.60
CA GLN A 38 -10.33 7.23 2.90
C GLN A 38 -9.67 7.02 4.27
N VAL A 39 -10.46 6.69 5.29
CA VAL A 39 -9.94 6.35 6.62
C VAL A 39 -8.99 5.16 6.57
N LEU A 40 -9.33 4.13 5.80
CA LEU A 40 -8.49 2.94 5.65
C LEU A 40 -7.16 3.24 4.93
N ILE A 41 -7.19 4.05 3.86
CA ILE A 41 -5.97 4.49 3.15
C ILE A 41 -5.06 5.25 4.11
N LEU A 42 -5.61 6.24 4.83
CA LEU A 42 -4.84 7.00 5.82
C LEU A 42 -4.31 6.11 6.94
N GLY A 43 -5.11 5.14 7.41
CA GLY A 43 -4.72 4.16 8.41
C GLY A 43 -3.56 3.28 7.96
N LEU A 44 -3.58 2.78 6.71
CA LEU A 44 -2.50 1.97 6.14
C LEU A 44 -1.20 2.79 5.93
N LEU A 45 -1.31 4.04 5.47
CA LEU A 45 -0.18 4.95 5.36
C LEU A 45 0.43 5.25 6.74
N ALA A 46 -0.40 5.56 7.73
CA ALA A 46 0.03 5.79 9.10
C ALA A 46 0.68 4.54 9.71
N ALA A 47 0.10 3.35 9.49
CA ALA A 47 0.66 2.09 9.96
C ALA A 47 2.02 1.78 9.32
N THR A 48 2.17 2.08 8.02
CA THR A 48 3.45 1.96 7.31
C THR A 48 4.52 2.87 7.93
N ALA A 49 4.19 4.15 8.15
CA ALA A 49 5.10 5.09 8.80
C ALA A 49 5.43 4.66 10.24
N ALA A 50 4.45 4.16 11.00
CA ALA A 50 4.64 3.63 12.33
C ALA A 50 5.55 2.40 12.34
N ALA A 51 5.45 1.51 11.35
CA ALA A 51 6.32 0.34 11.22
C ALA A 51 7.79 0.75 11.03
N ILE A 52 8.03 1.73 10.15
CA ILE A 52 9.35 2.31 9.93
C ILE A 52 9.87 2.97 11.22
N ALA A 53 9.05 3.79 11.88
CA ALA A 53 9.43 4.47 13.12
C ALA A 53 9.76 3.47 14.24
N VAL A 54 8.96 2.42 14.42
CA VAL A 54 9.21 1.36 15.41
C VAL A 54 10.49 0.59 15.09
N CYS A 55 10.73 0.30 13.81
CA CYS A 55 11.97 -0.33 13.37
C CYS A 55 13.18 0.53 13.75
N ILE A 56 13.21 1.79 13.30
CA ILE A 56 14.31 2.73 13.58
C ILE A 56 14.53 2.86 15.09
N ARG A 57 13.46 3.13 15.86
CA ARG A 57 13.55 3.26 17.33
C ARG A 57 14.18 2.03 17.98
N LYS A 58 13.81 0.83 17.55
CA LYS A 58 14.40 -0.41 18.06
C LYS A 58 15.86 -0.55 17.62
N LEU A 59 16.18 -0.32 16.36
CA LEU A 59 17.57 -0.42 15.87
C LEU A 59 18.52 0.57 16.58
N LEU A 60 18.00 1.71 17.06
CA LEU A 60 18.77 2.70 17.83
C LEU A 60 18.94 2.38 19.32
N GLN A 61 18.24 1.38 19.88
CA GLN A 61 18.36 1.02 21.32
C GLN A 61 19.70 0.37 21.67
N GLY A 62 20.51 -0.03 20.67
CA GLY A 62 21.84 -0.59 20.90
C GLY A 62 21.83 -1.80 21.84
N PRO A 63 22.74 -1.87 22.84
CA PRO A 63 22.81 -2.99 23.79
C PRO A 63 21.54 -3.17 24.65
N SER A 64 20.68 -2.17 24.74
CA SER A 64 19.44 -2.20 25.54
C SER A 64 18.23 -2.75 24.76
N LEU A 65 18.45 -3.36 23.59
CA LEU A 65 17.39 -3.84 22.71
C LEU A 65 16.54 -4.94 23.37
N ALA A 66 15.36 -4.57 23.85
CA ALA A 66 14.43 -5.49 24.49
C ALA A 66 13.39 -6.03 23.49
N GLY A 67 13.49 -7.32 23.17
CA GLY A 67 12.44 -8.15 22.54
C GLY A 67 11.92 -7.71 21.16
N SER A 68 11.23 -8.63 20.48
CA SER A 68 10.55 -8.32 19.22
C SER A 68 9.37 -7.36 19.44
N SER A 69 8.99 -6.61 18.40
CA SER A 69 7.78 -5.78 18.40
C SER A 69 6.53 -6.59 18.05
N ALA A 70 5.55 -6.65 18.96
CA ALA A 70 4.23 -7.24 18.68
C ALA A 70 3.48 -6.50 17.56
N PHE A 71 3.64 -5.17 17.49
CA PHE A 71 3.07 -4.35 16.43
C PHE A 71 3.59 -4.77 15.04
N LEU A 72 4.91 -4.93 14.87
CA LEU A 72 5.48 -5.36 13.60
C LEU A 72 5.00 -6.78 13.24
N LYS A 73 4.95 -7.70 14.21
CA LYS A 73 4.42 -9.06 14.00
C LYS A 73 2.98 -9.04 13.50
N GLY A 74 2.11 -8.28 14.16
CA GLY A 74 0.71 -8.17 13.78
C GLY A 74 0.53 -7.54 12.40
N LEU A 75 1.28 -6.48 12.10
CA LEU A 75 1.13 -5.73 10.85
C LEU A 75 1.55 -6.52 9.59
N ARG A 76 2.37 -7.58 9.73
CA ARG A 76 2.76 -8.48 8.62
C ARG A 76 1.55 -9.05 7.88
N LEU A 77 0.55 -9.53 8.62
CA LEU A 77 -0.72 -9.97 8.06
C LEU A 77 -1.81 -8.90 8.17
N GLY A 78 -1.73 -8.03 9.18
CA GLY A 78 -2.69 -6.95 9.37
C GLY A 78 -2.77 -5.99 8.18
N GLY A 79 -1.63 -5.61 7.59
CA GLY A 79 -1.59 -4.74 6.41
C GLY A 79 -2.33 -5.33 5.19
N PRO A 80 -1.95 -6.53 4.71
CA PRO A 80 -2.61 -7.17 3.59
C PRO A 80 -4.10 -7.45 3.84
N LEU A 81 -4.45 -7.93 5.04
CA LEU A 81 -5.85 -8.19 5.39
C LEU A 81 -6.69 -6.91 5.43
N ALA A 82 -6.16 -5.82 5.99
CA ALA A 82 -6.83 -4.52 5.97
C ALA A 82 -7.04 -4.01 4.53
N GLY A 83 -6.03 -4.13 3.67
CA GLY A 83 -6.16 -3.80 2.24
C GLY A 83 -7.24 -4.63 1.53
N LEU A 84 -7.31 -5.94 1.80
CA LEU A 84 -8.33 -6.83 1.26
C LEU A 84 -9.74 -6.51 1.78
N VAL A 85 -9.89 -6.15 3.05
CA VAL A 85 -11.17 -5.68 3.60
C VAL A 85 -11.65 -4.42 2.89
N GLY A 86 -10.76 -3.46 2.65
CA GLY A 86 -11.06 -2.27 1.86
C GLY A 86 -11.49 -2.59 0.43
N ALA A 87 -10.74 -3.47 -0.23
CA ALA A 87 -11.04 -3.92 -1.59
C ALA A 87 -12.41 -4.64 -1.67
N ALA A 88 -12.73 -5.48 -0.69
CA ALA A 88 -14.02 -6.15 -0.59
C ALA A 88 -15.16 -5.14 -0.40
N PHE A 89 -14.97 -4.13 0.45
CA PHE A 89 -15.94 -3.05 0.65
C PHE A 89 -16.16 -2.21 -0.62
N GLY A 90 -15.08 -1.84 -1.32
CA GLY A 90 -15.18 -1.14 -2.61
C GLY A 90 -15.94 -1.96 -3.66
N THR A 91 -15.64 -3.27 -3.74
CA THR A 91 -16.34 -4.20 -4.63
C THR A 91 -17.83 -4.28 -4.29
N LEU A 92 -18.18 -4.42 -3.02
CA LEU A 92 -19.57 -4.45 -2.55
C LEU A 92 -20.33 -3.19 -2.98
N ASN A 93 -19.78 -2.00 -2.70
CA ASN A 93 -20.41 -0.73 -3.09
C ASN A 93 -20.57 -0.61 -4.61
N MET A 94 -19.60 -1.09 -5.37
CA MET A 94 -19.68 -1.13 -6.82
C MET A 94 -20.80 -2.04 -7.31
N THR A 95 -20.96 -3.22 -6.73
CA THR A 95 -22.09 -4.12 -7.06
C THR A 95 -23.45 -3.55 -6.67
N ILE A 96 -23.54 -2.87 -5.52
CA ILE A 96 -24.75 -2.17 -5.10
C ILE A 96 -25.08 -1.06 -6.10
N GLY A 97 -24.09 -0.25 -6.50
CA GLY A 97 -24.28 0.80 -7.50
C GLY A 97 -24.79 0.26 -8.84
N LEU A 98 -24.18 -0.81 -9.34
CA LEU A 98 -24.59 -1.48 -10.58
C LEU A 98 -26.00 -2.07 -10.51
N ALA A 99 -26.42 -2.56 -9.33
CA ALA A 99 -27.78 -3.08 -9.15
C ALA A 99 -28.86 -1.99 -9.18
N ASN A 100 -28.49 -0.73 -8.95
CA ASN A 100 -29.44 0.40 -8.85
C ASN A 100 -29.53 1.26 -10.12
N VAL A 101 -28.82 0.90 -11.20
CA VAL A 101 -28.89 1.61 -12.49
C VAL A 101 -29.74 0.84 -13.51
N LYS A 102 -30.55 1.56 -14.29
CA LYS A 102 -31.45 0.97 -15.30
C LYS A 102 -30.75 0.54 -16.59
N THR A 103 -29.58 1.10 -16.85
CA THR A 103 -28.79 0.87 -18.06
C THR A 103 -27.35 0.58 -17.68
N VAL A 104 -26.66 -0.25 -18.45
CA VAL A 104 -25.25 -0.58 -18.22
C VAL A 104 -24.40 0.69 -18.33
N PRO A 105 -23.71 1.12 -17.25
CA PRO A 105 -22.85 2.29 -17.30
C PRO A 105 -21.65 2.04 -18.21
N PRO A 106 -21.13 3.08 -18.89
CA PRO A 106 -19.89 2.95 -19.64
C PRO A 106 -18.72 2.66 -18.69
N VAL A 107 -17.74 1.88 -19.16
CA VAL A 107 -16.58 1.44 -18.35
C VAL A 107 -15.82 2.62 -17.72
N ALA A 108 -15.79 3.79 -18.37
CA ALA A 108 -15.16 4.99 -17.83
C ALA A 108 -15.78 5.46 -16.50
N VAL A 109 -17.08 5.22 -16.27
CA VAL A 109 -17.77 5.54 -15.00
C VAL A 109 -17.38 4.56 -13.90
N LEU A 110 -17.00 3.32 -14.28
CA LEU A 110 -16.61 2.25 -13.37
C LEU A 110 -15.11 2.28 -13.02
N ALA A 111 -14.28 2.88 -13.88
CA ALA A 111 -12.83 2.91 -13.74
C ALA A 111 -12.34 3.46 -12.38
N PRO A 112 -12.92 4.52 -11.78
CA PRO A 112 -12.50 5.00 -10.47
C PRO A 112 -12.66 3.96 -9.35
N GLY A 113 -13.77 3.20 -9.35
CA GLY A 113 -14.02 2.15 -8.36
C GLY A 113 -13.01 1.00 -8.47
N TRP A 114 -12.66 0.60 -9.69
CA TRP A 114 -11.60 -0.39 -9.92
C TRP A 114 -10.23 0.08 -9.41
N ALA A 115 -9.91 1.36 -9.64
CA ALA A 115 -8.65 1.92 -9.19
C ALA A 115 -8.56 2.03 -7.66
N GLU A 116 -9.67 2.37 -6.98
CA GLU A 116 -9.78 2.36 -5.52
C GLU A 116 -9.50 0.96 -4.95
N ILE A 117 -10.17 -0.06 -5.49
CA ILE A 117 -9.99 -1.47 -5.10
C ILE A 117 -8.53 -1.91 -5.28
N ALA A 118 -7.95 -1.66 -6.45
CA ALA A 118 -6.57 -2.03 -6.75
C ALA A 118 -5.56 -1.31 -5.83
N SER A 119 -5.81 -0.03 -5.53
CA SER A 119 -4.95 0.77 -4.65
C SER A 119 -4.95 0.24 -3.22
N LEU A 120 -6.10 -0.23 -2.71
CA LEU A 120 -6.20 -0.80 -1.36
C LEU A 120 -5.44 -2.12 -1.23
N ILE A 121 -5.54 -2.98 -2.24
CA ILE A 121 -4.76 -4.23 -2.28
C ILE A 121 -3.27 -3.89 -2.28
N LEU A 122 -2.85 -3.00 -3.18
CA LEU A 122 -1.45 -2.59 -3.29
C LEU A 122 -0.93 -1.99 -1.98
N LEU A 123 -1.67 -1.05 -1.38
CA LEU A 123 -1.26 -0.38 -0.16
C LEU A 123 -1.22 -1.35 1.04
N GLY A 124 -2.16 -2.28 1.13
CA GLY A 124 -2.14 -3.33 2.15
C GLY A 124 -0.92 -4.24 2.02
N LEU A 125 -0.58 -4.64 0.79
CA LEU A 125 0.62 -5.45 0.52
C LEU A 125 1.92 -4.70 0.81
N ILE A 126 2.00 -3.42 0.45
CA ILE A 126 3.15 -2.56 0.80
C ILE A 126 3.29 -2.48 2.33
N THR A 127 2.19 -2.21 3.02
CA THR A 127 2.16 -2.10 4.49
C THR A 127 2.65 -3.40 5.15
N GLY A 128 2.15 -4.55 4.68
CA GLY A 128 2.60 -5.87 5.16
C GLY A 128 4.07 -6.15 4.86
N SER A 129 4.54 -5.84 3.65
CA SER A 129 5.92 -6.06 3.23
C SER A 129 6.90 -5.24 4.05
N VAL A 130 6.59 -3.95 4.29
CA VAL A 130 7.38 -3.08 5.17
C VAL A 130 7.43 -3.67 6.59
N ALA A 131 6.30 -4.17 7.11
CA ALA A 131 6.26 -4.81 8.42
C ALA A 131 7.11 -6.09 8.49
N VAL A 132 7.11 -6.92 7.44
CA VAL A 132 7.96 -8.13 7.35
C VAL A 132 9.43 -7.75 7.39
N ILE A 133 9.86 -6.80 6.54
CA ILE A 133 11.25 -6.36 6.46
C ILE A 133 11.70 -5.74 7.79
N ALA A 134 10.88 -4.84 8.35
CA ALA A 134 11.16 -4.20 9.64
C ALA A 134 11.28 -5.21 10.77
N HIS A 135 10.42 -6.23 10.78
CA HIS A 135 10.45 -7.28 11.77
C HIS A 135 11.72 -8.13 11.69
N TRP A 136 12.10 -8.56 10.49
CA TRP A 136 13.33 -9.31 10.26
C TRP A 136 14.58 -8.49 10.63
N ALA A 137 14.60 -7.20 10.30
CA ALA A 137 15.70 -6.31 10.69
C ALA A 137 15.86 -6.21 12.21
N VAL A 138 14.74 -6.15 12.95
CA VAL A 138 14.75 -6.13 14.42
C VAL A 138 15.18 -7.47 15.01
N GLU A 139 14.65 -8.59 14.52
CA GLU A 139 15.03 -9.93 15.01
C GLU A 139 16.52 -10.21 14.76
N ALA A 140 17.04 -9.91 13.57
CA ALA A 140 18.46 -10.09 13.26
C ALA A 140 19.39 -9.26 14.18
N ARG A 141 18.94 -8.10 14.67
CA ARG A 141 19.70 -7.33 15.67
C ARG A 141 19.63 -7.93 17.07
N ILE A 142 18.48 -8.47 17.46
CA ILE A 142 18.31 -9.16 18.74
C ILE A 142 19.22 -10.39 18.76
N ASP A 143 19.22 -11.18 17.69
CA ASP A 143 20.03 -12.40 17.61
C ASP A 143 21.52 -12.09 17.77
N ARG A 144 22.04 -11.04 17.11
CA ARG A 144 23.43 -10.60 17.30
C ARG A 144 23.74 -10.16 18.74
N ALA A 145 22.82 -9.40 19.36
CA ALA A 145 22.99 -8.97 20.75
C ALA A 145 22.98 -10.13 21.75
N VAL A 146 22.24 -11.21 21.46
CA VAL A 146 22.21 -12.43 22.28
C VAL A 146 23.45 -13.30 22.04
N LEU A 147 23.95 -13.39 20.80
CA LEU A 147 25.10 -14.21 20.44
C LEU A 147 26.46 -13.56 20.78
N GLY A 148 26.49 -12.27 21.12
CA GLY A 148 27.70 -11.59 21.59
C GLY A 148 28.69 -11.21 20.48
N GLU A 149 28.22 -11.13 19.23
CA GLU A 149 28.99 -10.66 18.05
C GLU A 149 29.01 -9.13 17.89
#